data_AF-A0A084AUL5-F1
#
_entry.id   AF-A0A084AUL5-F1
#
_cell.length_a   1.000
_cell.length_b   1.000
_cell.length_c   1.000
_cell.angle_alpha   90.00
_cell.angle_beta   90.00
_cell.angle_gamma   90.00
#
_symmetry.space_group_name_H-M   'P 1'
#
loop_
_entity.id
_entity.type
_entity.pdbx_description
1 polymer ?
#
loop_
_entity_poly.entity_id
_entity_poly.type
_entity_poly.pdbx_seq_one_letter_code
_entity_poly.pdbx_strand_id
1 'polypeptide(L)'
;MSVKFEQETVKKVQNVVEKAAESGPIPGTKGKHPIAAAVGAALTGGRENAGAVGYLAAYIKQLEENPLRTKMLTAGTLAGAQELIASWLAKDRNKHGNYFTSRVPKMAAYGALISAPMGHFFIWLLQFIFRGRTSLRSKIMQILVSNLIFAPIQNSIYLVAMALIAGARTYHQVRATVKVGFWKVMRVTWISSPLCLAFAQKFLADQLWLPFFNLVSFVIGTYINTITKKKRLAALRKKHFGDGRGGSSGVGRPDDYPPMGPNPPY
;
A
#
# COMPACT_ATOMS: atom_id res chain seq x y z
N MET A 1 26.92 24.97 9.42
CA MET A 1 25.45 24.93 9.55
C MET A 1 24.88 23.58 10.02
N SER A 2 25.55 22.44 9.79
CA SER A 2 25.06 21.11 10.19
C SER A 2 25.04 20.86 11.72
N VAL A 3 26.06 21.30 12.47
CA VAL A 3 26.19 21.03 13.91
C VAL A 3 25.12 21.75 14.75
N LYS A 4 24.70 22.96 14.35
CA LYS A 4 23.63 23.71 15.05
C LYS A 4 22.26 23.05 14.86
N PHE A 5 21.97 22.53 13.67
CA PHE A 5 20.71 21.83 13.39
C PHE A 5 20.61 20.50 14.15
N GLU A 6 21.73 19.79 14.29
CA GLU A 6 21.81 18.57 15.07
C GLU A 6 21.62 18.84 16.57
N GLN A 7 22.27 19.87 17.11
CA GLN A 7 22.10 20.28 18.51
C GLN A 7 20.68 20.80 18.82
N GLU A 8 20.06 21.55 17.91
CA GLU A 8 18.67 21.99 18.06
C GLU A 8 17.68 20.82 17.98
N THR A 9 17.92 19.86 17.09
CA THR A 9 17.10 18.65 16.97
C THR A 9 17.23 17.78 18.21
N VAL A 10 18.46 17.58 18.71
CA VAL A 10 18.72 16.85 19.96
C VAL A 10 18.05 17.55 21.13
N LYS A 11 18.20 18.86 21.29
CA LYS A 11 17.50 19.63 22.35
C LYS A 11 15.98 19.54 22.25
N LYS A 12 15.42 19.57 21.04
CA LYS A 12 13.97 19.40 20.83
C LYS A 12 13.50 18.01 21.25
N VAL A 13 14.24 16.98 20.88
CA VAL A 13 13.95 15.59 21.28
C VAL A 13 14.08 15.47 22.79
N GLN A 14 15.14 16.01 23.40
CA GLN A 14 15.37 15.98 24.84
C GLN A 14 14.24 16.65 25.63
N ASN A 15 13.80 17.84 25.20
CA ASN A 15 12.66 18.54 25.81
C ASN A 15 11.33 17.77 25.67
N VAL A 16 11.14 17.04 24.56
CA VAL A 16 9.97 16.15 24.39
C VAL A 16 10.07 14.93 25.29
N VAL A 17 11.28 14.38 25.49
CA VAL A 17 11.54 13.24 26.40
C VAL A 17 11.35 13.64 27.85
N GLU A 18 11.82 14.82 28.26
CA GLU A 18 11.64 15.35 29.61
C GLU A 18 10.16 15.65 29.90
N LYS A 19 9.44 16.32 28.99
CA LYS A 19 7.98 16.49 29.12
C LYS A 19 7.21 15.17 29.14
N ALA A 20 7.67 14.16 28.39
CA ALA A 20 7.08 12.83 28.43
C ALA A 20 7.33 12.13 29.77
N ALA A 21 8.50 12.32 30.38
CA ALA A 21 8.89 11.74 31.67
C ALA A 21 8.22 12.43 32.88
N GLU A 22 7.97 13.74 32.81
CA GLU A 22 7.32 14.51 33.89
C GLU A 22 5.83 14.16 34.09
N SER A 23 5.16 13.58 33.09
CA SER A 23 3.70 13.39 33.09
C SER A 23 3.20 12.11 33.80
N GLY A 24 4.06 11.35 34.49
CA GLY A 24 3.69 10.13 35.23
C GLY A 24 3.33 8.91 34.34
N PRO A 25 3.02 7.73 34.92
CA PRO A 25 2.78 6.50 34.16
C PRO A 25 1.57 6.61 33.23
N ILE A 26 1.72 6.23 31.95
CA ILE A 26 0.62 6.23 30.98
C ILE A 26 -0.22 4.94 31.19
N PRO A 27 -1.53 5.04 31.45
CA PRO A 27 -2.42 3.89 31.61
C PRO A 27 -2.32 2.91 30.43
N GLY A 28 -2.29 1.60 30.71
CA GLY A 28 -2.17 0.55 29.68
C GLY A 28 -0.76 0.32 29.13
N THR A 29 0.26 1.04 29.62
CA THR A 29 1.66 0.84 29.23
C THR A 29 2.48 0.23 30.37
N LYS A 30 3.43 -0.64 30.05
CA LYS A 30 4.31 -1.27 31.06
C LYS A 30 5.39 -0.34 31.64
N GLY A 31 5.39 0.95 31.26
CA GLY A 31 6.39 1.95 31.71
C GLY A 31 7.83 1.76 31.20
N LYS A 32 8.17 0.61 30.59
CA LYS A 32 9.55 0.28 30.15
C LYS A 32 10.12 1.16 29.03
N HIS A 33 9.25 1.78 28.22
CA HIS A 33 9.65 2.66 27.11
C HIS A 33 8.82 3.95 27.14
N PRO A 34 9.19 4.94 27.98
CA PRO A 34 8.39 6.13 28.24
C PRO A 34 8.19 7.01 27.01
N ILE A 35 9.21 7.11 26.14
CA ILE A 35 9.14 7.88 24.89
C ILE A 35 8.17 7.22 23.90
N ALA A 36 8.29 5.91 23.68
CA ALA A 36 7.40 5.17 22.79
C ALA A 36 5.96 5.17 23.30
N ALA A 37 5.78 5.09 24.63
CA ALA A 37 4.48 5.21 25.28
C ALA A 37 3.86 6.61 25.10
N ALA A 38 4.65 7.67 25.24
CA ALA A 38 4.19 9.05 25.06
C ALA A 38 3.86 9.37 23.60
N VAL A 39 4.70 8.94 22.66
CA VAL A 39 4.43 9.06 21.22
C VAL A 39 3.20 8.23 20.84
N GLY A 40 3.10 7.00 21.34
CA GLY A 40 1.94 6.13 21.13
C GLY A 40 0.66 6.79 21.63
N ALA A 41 0.64 7.27 22.87
CA ALA A 41 -0.50 7.96 23.46
C ALA A 41 -0.88 9.21 22.65
N ALA A 42 0.09 10.04 22.25
CA ALA A 42 -0.16 11.21 21.43
C ALA A 42 -0.79 10.87 20.07
N LEU A 43 -0.33 9.80 19.42
CA LEU A 43 -0.88 9.33 18.15
C LEU A 43 -2.26 8.68 18.29
N THR A 44 -2.60 8.14 19.45
CA THR A 44 -3.87 7.44 19.71
C THR A 44 -4.90 8.27 20.47
N GLY A 45 -4.79 9.61 20.43
CA GLY A 45 -5.79 10.52 21.02
C GLY A 45 -5.40 11.14 22.36
N GLY A 46 -4.12 11.15 22.73
CA GLY A 46 -3.61 11.80 23.94
C GLY A 46 -3.69 10.94 25.21
N ARG A 47 -3.14 11.46 26.32
CA ARG A 47 -3.15 10.77 27.63
C ARG A 47 -4.56 10.60 28.21
N GLU A 48 -5.48 11.48 27.85
CA GLU A 48 -6.90 11.42 28.24
C GLU A 48 -7.63 10.19 27.67
N ASN A 49 -7.17 9.68 26.52
CA ASN A 49 -7.66 8.44 25.91
C ASN A 49 -6.75 7.23 26.23
N ALA A 50 -5.72 7.40 27.07
CA ALA A 50 -4.87 6.30 27.48
C ALA A 50 -5.68 5.32 28.35
N GLY A 51 -5.88 4.10 27.84
CA GLY A 51 -6.74 3.08 28.46
C GLY A 51 -8.15 2.97 27.88
N ALA A 52 -8.57 3.89 27.00
CA ALA A 52 -9.75 3.69 26.15
C ALA A 52 -9.49 2.57 25.13
N VAL A 53 -10.54 2.01 24.52
CA VAL A 53 -10.41 1.06 23.41
C VAL A 53 -9.74 1.79 22.24
N GLY A 54 -8.41 1.72 22.18
CA GLY A 54 -7.62 2.51 21.23
C GLY A 54 -8.06 2.27 19.79
N TYR A 55 -7.77 3.21 18.87
CA TYR A 55 -8.23 3.12 17.47
C TYR A 55 -7.92 1.78 16.81
N LEU A 56 -6.79 1.15 17.17
CA LEU A 56 -6.44 -0.19 16.71
C LEU A 56 -7.40 -1.27 17.25
N ALA A 57 -7.78 -1.20 18.52
CA ALA A 57 -8.76 -2.12 19.11
C ALA A 57 -10.17 -1.88 18.54
N ALA A 58 -10.56 -0.62 18.30
CA ALA A 58 -11.81 -0.30 17.60
C ALA A 58 -11.82 -0.84 16.15
N TYR A 59 -10.68 -0.73 15.45
CA TYR A 59 -10.49 -1.31 14.12
C TYR A 59 -10.57 -2.84 14.13
N ILE A 60 -9.90 -3.50 15.08
CA ILE A 60 -9.96 -4.96 15.25
C ILE A 60 -11.40 -5.40 15.55
N LYS A 61 -12.10 -4.70 16.45
CA LYS A 61 -13.52 -4.95 16.73
C LYS A 61 -14.37 -4.85 15.46
N GLN A 62 -14.16 -3.80 14.64
CA GLN A 62 -14.86 -3.67 13.36
C GLN A 62 -14.47 -4.73 12.32
N LEU A 63 -13.25 -5.27 12.38
CA LEU A 63 -12.83 -6.40 11.55
C LEU A 63 -13.53 -7.71 11.95
N GLU A 64 -13.85 -7.88 13.23
CA GLU A 64 -14.55 -9.05 13.75
C GLU A 64 -16.06 -8.96 13.51
N GLU A 65 -16.68 -7.82 13.84
CA GLU A 65 -18.13 -7.62 13.71
C GLU A 65 -18.57 -7.43 12.25
N ASN A 66 -17.77 -6.70 11.44
CA ASN A 66 -18.11 -6.33 10.07
C ASN A 66 -16.96 -6.63 9.08
N PRO A 67 -16.51 -7.89 8.98
CA PRO A 67 -15.26 -8.27 8.34
C PRO A 67 -15.14 -7.84 6.88
N LEU A 68 -16.22 -7.95 6.10
CA LEU A 68 -16.19 -7.59 4.68
C LEU A 68 -16.17 -6.07 4.50
N ARG A 69 -17.08 -5.35 5.18
CA ARG A 69 -17.18 -3.88 5.08
C ARG A 69 -15.88 -3.21 5.51
N THR A 70 -15.31 -3.63 6.64
CA THR A 70 -14.07 -3.07 7.16
C THR A 70 -12.90 -3.33 6.22
N LYS A 71 -12.81 -4.53 5.62
CA LYS A 71 -11.80 -4.83 4.59
C LYS A 71 -11.98 -3.98 3.32
N MET A 72 -13.22 -3.77 2.87
CA MET A 72 -13.51 -2.93 1.70
C MET A 72 -13.11 -1.48 1.93
N LEU A 73 -13.52 -0.88 3.06
CA LEU A 73 -13.15 0.49 3.41
C LEU A 73 -11.63 0.64 3.55
N THR A 74 -10.98 -0.30 4.21
CA THR A 74 -9.52 -0.28 4.40
C THR A 74 -8.79 -0.41 3.08
N ALA A 75 -9.13 -1.41 2.26
CA ALA A 75 -8.47 -1.65 0.97
C ALA A 75 -8.69 -0.49 0.00
N GLY A 76 -9.89 0.08 -0.07
CA GLY A 76 -10.17 1.24 -0.90
C GLY A 76 -9.38 2.47 -0.46
N THR A 77 -9.38 2.76 0.84
CA THR A 77 -8.61 3.89 1.40
C THR A 77 -7.12 3.74 1.13
N LEU A 78 -6.55 2.56 1.39
CA LEU A 78 -5.15 2.28 1.15
C LEU A 78 -4.81 2.38 -0.35
N ALA A 79 -5.60 1.78 -1.25
CA ALA A 79 -5.35 1.83 -2.68
C ALA A 79 -5.41 3.25 -3.26
N GLY A 80 -6.39 4.05 -2.81
CA GLY A 80 -6.48 5.46 -3.17
C GLY A 80 -5.28 6.27 -2.66
N ALA A 81 -4.92 6.08 -1.39
CA ALA A 81 -3.76 6.74 -0.78
C ALA A 81 -2.44 6.33 -1.45
N GLN A 82 -2.25 5.05 -1.81
CA GLN A 82 -1.10 4.58 -2.57
C GLN A 82 -0.97 5.31 -3.91
N GLU A 83 -2.06 5.46 -4.65
CA GLU A 83 -2.05 6.16 -5.94
C GLU A 83 -1.78 7.66 -5.78
N LEU A 84 -2.33 8.28 -4.74
CA LEU A 84 -2.10 9.70 -4.44
C LEU A 84 -0.63 9.96 -4.08
N ILE A 85 -0.09 9.20 -3.13
CA ILE A 85 1.31 9.32 -2.69
C ILE A 85 2.26 8.97 -3.83
N ALA A 86 1.98 7.92 -4.60
CA ALA A 86 2.80 7.56 -5.75
C ALA A 86 2.79 8.65 -6.83
N SER A 87 1.65 9.32 -7.05
CA SER A 87 1.55 10.45 -7.98
C SER A 87 2.38 11.64 -7.50
N TRP A 88 2.32 11.94 -6.20
CA TRP A 88 3.14 12.97 -5.57
C TRP A 88 4.63 12.67 -5.68
N LEU A 89 5.07 11.48 -5.28
CA LEU A 89 6.49 11.05 -5.33
C LEU A 89 7.04 10.96 -6.76
N ALA A 90 6.21 10.60 -7.73
CA ALA A 90 6.61 10.54 -9.14
C ALA A 90 6.56 11.91 -9.84
N LYS A 91 6.04 12.95 -9.17
CA LYS A 91 5.70 14.25 -9.77
C LYS A 91 4.74 14.11 -10.97
N ASP A 92 3.82 13.15 -10.88
CA ASP A 92 2.80 12.84 -11.88
C ASP A 92 1.58 13.74 -11.64
N ARG A 93 1.57 14.92 -12.28
CA ARG A 93 0.53 15.94 -12.14
C ARG A 93 -0.54 15.79 -13.22
N ASN A 94 -1.79 16.10 -12.87
CA ASN A 94 -2.89 16.23 -13.82
C ASN A 94 -2.80 17.55 -14.61
N LYS A 95 -3.72 17.75 -15.58
CA LYS A 95 -3.87 18.98 -16.38
C LYS A 95 -3.94 20.28 -15.57
N HIS A 96 -4.44 20.21 -14.34
CA HIS A 96 -4.62 21.37 -13.45
C HIS A 96 -3.46 21.53 -12.45
N GLY A 97 -2.37 20.77 -12.59
CA GLY A 97 -1.20 20.84 -11.71
C GLY A 97 -1.31 20.08 -10.39
N ASN A 98 -2.43 19.41 -10.13
CA ASN A 98 -2.68 18.67 -8.89
C ASN A 98 -2.27 17.19 -8.99
N TYR A 99 -1.92 16.58 -7.85
CA TYR A 99 -1.56 15.15 -7.76
C TYR A 99 -2.79 14.24 -7.61
N PHE A 100 -3.97 14.82 -7.36
CA PHE A 100 -5.23 14.09 -7.38
C PHE A 100 -5.66 13.87 -8.83
N THR A 101 -5.20 12.74 -9.40
CA THR A 101 -5.53 12.34 -10.77
C THR A 101 -6.84 11.55 -10.79
N SER A 102 -7.43 11.36 -11.99
CA SER A 102 -8.62 10.52 -12.17
C SER A 102 -8.39 9.04 -11.79
N ARG A 103 -7.14 8.65 -11.52
CA ARG A 103 -6.76 7.30 -11.10
C ARG A 103 -6.96 7.06 -9.61
N VAL A 104 -6.84 8.10 -8.77
CA VAL A 104 -7.02 7.99 -7.31
C VAL A 104 -8.40 7.41 -6.95
N PRO A 105 -9.53 8.00 -7.40
CA PRO A 105 -10.85 7.42 -7.10
C PRO A 105 -11.06 6.05 -7.74
N LYS A 106 -10.48 5.78 -8.93
CA LYS A 106 -10.56 4.46 -9.57
C LYS A 106 -9.80 3.39 -8.80
N MET A 107 -8.65 3.74 -8.23
CA MET A 107 -7.85 2.86 -7.38
C MET A 107 -8.56 2.58 -6.06
N ALA A 108 -9.18 3.60 -5.47
CA ALA A 108 -10.00 3.42 -4.28
C ALA A 108 -11.20 2.50 -4.56
N ALA A 109 -11.91 2.70 -5.66
CA ALA A 109 -13.00 1.83 -6.08
C ALA A 109 -12.53 0.39 -6.37
N TYR A 110 -11.38 0.21 -7.02
CA TYR A 110 -10.77 -1.11 -7.21
C TYR A 110 -10.47 -1.80 -5.88
N GLY A 111 -9.84 -1.09 -4.93
CA GLY A 111 -9.53 -1.63 -3.60
C GLY A 111 -10.79 -2.08 -2.86
N ALA A 112 -11.81 -1.21 -2.84
CA ALA A 112 -13.04 -1.45 -2.09
C ALA A 112 -13.97 -2.49 -2.74
N LEU A 113 -14.17 -2.42 -4.05
CA LEU A 113 -15.23 -3.18 -4.73
C LEU A 113 -14.72 -4.45 -5.41
N ILE A 114 -13.42 -4.55 -5.69
CA ILE A 114 -12.85 -5.67 -6.42
C ILE A 114 -11.86 -6.43 -5.55
N SER A 115 -10.80 -5.75 -5.08
CA SER A 115 -9.70 -6.40 -4.37
C SER A 115 -10.13 -7.02 -3.03
N ALA A 116 -10.79 -6.24 -2.16
CA ALA A 116 -11.20 -6.73 -0.85
C ALA A 116 -12.27 -7.84 -0.90
N PRO A 117 -13.37 -7.72 -1.67
CA PRO A 117 -14.37 -8.79 -1.77
C PRO A 117 -13.80 -10.08 -2.34
N MET A 118 -12.95 -9.99 -3.37
CA MET A 118 -12.27 -11.14 -3.94
C MET A 118 -11.33 -11.81 -2.95
N GLY A 119 -10.51 -11.02 -2.23
CA GLY A 119 -9.63 -11.55 -1.18
C GLY A 119 -10.41 -12.25 -0.08
N HIS A 120 -11.52 -11.65 0.36
CA HIS A 120 -12.41 -12.24 1.35
C HIS A 120 -13.00 -13.57 0.86
N PHE A 121 -13.49 -13.60 -0.38
CA PHE A 121 -14.04 -14.81 -1.00
C PHE A 121 -12.99 -15.92 -1.13
N PHE A 122 -11.76 -15.62 -1.56
CA PHE A 122 -10.71 -16.65 -1.70
C PHE A 122 -10.26 -17.21 -0.36
N ILE A 123 -10.19 -16.40 0.69
CA ILE A 123 -9.94 -16.92 2.04
C ILE A 123 -11.09 -17.81 2.50
N TRP A 124 -12.34 -17.39 2.33
CA TRP A 124 -13.51 -18.22 2.63
C TRP A 124 -13.46 -19.55 1.86
N LEU A 125 -13.17 -19.52 0.56
CA LEU A 125 -13.06 -20.71 -0.29
C LEU A 125 -11.92 -21.62 0.17
N LEU A 126 -10.76 -21.06 0.55
CA LEU A 126 -9.65 -21.85 1.09
C LEU A 126 -10.05 -22.57 2.38
N GLN A 127 -10.68 -21.85 3.30
CA GLN A 127 -11.13 -22.40 4.58
C GLN A 127 -12.23 -23.44 4.37
N PHE A 128 -13.11 -23.24 3.39
CA PHE A 128 -14.14 -24.20 3.01
C PHE A 128 -13.53 -25.51 2.47
N ILE A 129 -12.58 -25.44 1.53
CA ILE A 129 -11.92 -26.62 0.92
C ILE A 129 -11.12 -27.43 1.95
N PHE A 130 -10.55 -26.77 2.96
CA PHE A 130 -9.71 -27.41 3.98
C PHE A 130 -10.40 -27.53 5.35
N ARG A 131 -11.72 -27.37 5.40
CA ARG A 131 -12.49 -27.51 6.65
C ARG A 131 -12.26 -28.89 7.27
N GLY A 132 -11.98 -28.92 8.57
CA GLY A 132 -11.70 -30.16 9.31
C GLY A 132 -10.32 -30.77 9.06
N ARG A 133 -9.44 -30.14 8.26
CA ARG A 133 -8.09 -30.64 7.98
C ARG A 133 -7.02 -29.88 8.76
N THR A 134 -6.63 -30.40 9.91
CA THR A 134 -5.67 -29.74 10.85
C THR A 134 -4.23 -30.23 10.72
N SER A 135 -3.97 -31.29 9.93
CA SER A 135 -2.63 -31.87 9.80
C SER A 135 -1.61 -30.89 9.22
N LEU A 136 -0.32 -31.08 9.54
CA LEU A 136 0.78 -30.28 8.98
C LEU A 136 0.78 -30.31 7.44
N ARG A 137 0.54 -31.50 6.86
CA ARG A 137 0.38 -31.67 5.40
C ARG A 137 -0.74 -30.80 4.84
N SER A 138 -1.87 -30.71 5.55
CA SER A 138 -3.01 -29.89 5.15
C SER A 138 -2.69 -28.40 5.22
N LYS A 139 -1.97 -27.95 6.24
CA LYS A 139 -1.50 -26.54 6.34
C LYS A 139 -0.54 -26.18 5.21
N ILE A 140 0.41 -27.07 4.88
CA ILE A 140 1.33 -26.88 3.74
C ILE A 140 0.53 -26.81 2.43
N MET A 141 -0.43 -27.71 2.22
CA MET A 141 -1.28 -27.69 1.03
C MET A 141 -2.16 -26.43 0.94
N GLN A 142 -2.67 -25.90 2.05
CA GLN A 142 -3.38 -24.61 2.06
C GLN A 142 -2.49 -23.49 1.55
N ILE A 143 -1.24 -23.41 2.03
CA ILE A 143 -0.27 -22.38 1.62
C ILE A 143 0.04 -22.52 0.12
N LEU A 144 0.25 -23.75 -0.36
CA LEU A 144 0.52 -24.01 -1.77
C LEU A 144 -0.66 -23.61 -2.66
N VAL A 145 -1.89 -24.00 -2.32
CA VAL A 145 -3.10 -23.61 -3.06
C VAL A 145 -3.26 -22.09 -3.07
N SER A 146 -3.05 -21.44 -1.93
CA SER A 146 -3.12 -19.98 -1.83
C SER A 146 -2.09 -19.28 -2.73
N ASN A 147 -0.85 -19.78 -2.78
CA ASN A 147 0.24 -19.13 -3.52
C ASN A 147 0.31 -19.52 -5.01
N LEU A 148 -0.16 -20.70 -5.38
CA LEU A 148 -0.05 -21.24 -6.74
C LEU A 148 -1.36 -21.16 -7.54
N ILE A 149 -2.50 -20.93 -6.88
CA ILE A 149 -3.80 -20.78 -7.56
C ILE A 149 -4.37 -19.39 -7.29
N PHE A 150 -4.61 -19.04 -6.03
CA PHE A 150 -5.30 -17.79 -5.71
C PHE A 150 -4.44 -16.56 -6.00
N ALA A 151 -3.17 -16.55 -5.59
CA ALA A 151 -2.27 -15.42 -5.86
C ALA A 151 -2.10 -15.10 -7.37
N PRO A 152 -1.89 -16.08 -8.28
CA PRO A 152 -1.90 -15.84 -9.72
C PRO A 152 -3.18 -15.21 -10.26
N ILE A 153 -4.34 -15.64 -9.78
CA ILE A 153 -5.64 -15.10 -10.19
C ILE A 153 -5.77 -13.65 -9.71
N GLN A 154 -5.49 -13.40 -8.43
CA GLN A 154 -5.52 -12.05 -7.84
C GLN A 154 -4.57 -11.09 -8.59
N ASN A 155 -3.33 -11.53 -8.83
CA ASN A 155 -2.32 -10.73 -9.52
C ASN A 155 -2.69 -10.46 -10.98
N SER A 156 -3.33 -11.41 -11.66
CA SER A 156 -3.84 -11.21 -13.02
C SER A 156 -4.95 -10.16 -13.05
N ILE A 157 -5.92 -10.26 -12.15
CA ILE A 157 -7.03 -9.29 -12.05
C ILE A 157 -6.49 -7.90 -11.68
N TYR A 158 -5.51 -7.83 -10.76
CA TYR A 158 -4.81 -6.60 -10.44
C TYR A 158 -4.17 -5.97 -11.68
N LEU A 159 -3.42 -6.74 -12.49
CA LEU A 159 -2.78 -6.22 -13.69
C LEU A 159 -3.77 -5.77 -14.76
N VAL A 160 -4.89 -6.49 -14.91
CA VAL A 160 -5.98 -6.08 -15.79
C VAL A 160 -6.58 -4.75 -15.32
N ALA A 161 -6.91 -4.64 -14.03
CA ALA A 161 -7.43 -3.40 -13.44
C ALA A 161 -6.45 -2.24 -13.59
N MET A 162 -5.16 -2.47 -13.33
CA MET A 162 -4.10 -1.47 -13.54
C MET A 162 -4.05 -1.01 -14.99
N ALA A 163 -4.14 -1.92 -15.96
CA ALA A 163 -4.14 -1.56 -17.38
C ALA A 163 -5.34 -0.67 -17.74
N LEU A 164 -6.55 -1.06 -17.29
CA LEU A 164 -7.78 -0.30 -17.53
C LEU A 164 -7.76 1.07 -16.86
N ILE A 165 -7.33 1.14 -15.60
CA ILE A 165 -7.18 2.39 -14.84
C ILE A 165 -6.14 3.31 -15.48
N ALA A 166 -5.05 2.73 -16.00
CA ALA A 166 -4.02 3.47 -16.73
C ALA A 166 -4.50 3.99 -18.09
N GLY A 167 -5.62 3.47 -18.61
CA GLY A 167 -6.31 3.93 -19.82
C GLY A 167 -6.29 2.95 -20.99
N ALA A 168 -5.92 1.69 -20.80
CA ALA A 168 -6.00 0.68 -21.85
C ALA A 168 -7.46 0.51 -22.34
N ARG A 169 -7.65 0.54 -23.67
CA ARG A 169 -8.97 0.43 -24.30
C ARG A 169 -9.14 -0.83 -25.14
N THR A 170 -8.04 -1.51 -25.49
CA THR A 170 -8.07 -2.70 -26.34
C THR A 170 -7.55 -3.92 -25.59
N TYR A 171 -8.05 -5.10 -25.98
CA TYR A 171 -7.57 -6.38 -25.46
C TYR A 171 -6.05 -6.53 -25.59
N HIS A 172 -5.47 -6.11 -26.72
CA HIS A 172 -4.02 -6.18 -26.94
C HIS A 172 -3.22 -5.38 -25.91
N GLN A 173 -3.67 -4.18 -25.54
CA GLN A 173 -3.01 -3.34 -24.52
C GLN A 173 -3.08 -3.96 -23.12
N VAL A 174 -4.25 -4.52 -22.77
CA VAL A 174 -4.44 -5.21 -21.50
C VAL A 174 -3.57 -6.47 -21.44
N ARG A 175 -3.62 -7.31 -22.49
CA ARG A 175 -2.80 -8.52 -22.60
C ARG A 175 -1.30 -8.22 -22.53
N ALA A 176 -0.84 -7.16 -23.19
CA ALA A 176 0.56 -6.74 -23.12
C ALA A 176 0.98 -6.37 -21.68
N THR A 177 0.14 -5.63 -20.97
CA THR A 177 0.37 -5.25 -19.57
C THR A 177 0.45 -6.48 -18.67
N VAL A 178 -0.51 -7.40 -18.81
CA VAL A 178 -0.52 -8.66 -18.04
C VAL A 178 0.73 -9.48 -18.36
N LYS A 179 1.04 -9.72 -19.64
CA LYS A 179 2.19 -10.54 -20.06
C LYS A 179 3.52 -10.00 -19.53
N VAL A 180 3.71 -8.67 -19.55
CA VAL A 180 4.95 -8.02 -19.10
C VAL A 180 5.02 -7.89 -17.58
N GLY A 181 3.87 -7.70 -16.91
CA GLY A 181 3.78 -7.47 -15.48
C GLY A 181 3.71 -8.75 -14.64
N PHE A 182 3.10 -9.81 -15.16
CA PHE A 182 2.69 -10.99 -14.40
C PHE A 182 3.85 -11.59 -13.60
N TRP A 183 4.92 -12.00 -14.27
CA TRP A 183 6.07 -12.61 -13.58
C TRP A 183 6.78 -11.68 -12.61
N LYS A 184 6.76 -10.36 -12.86
CA LYS A 184 7.34 -9.37 -11.95
C LYS A 184 6.54 -9.30 -10.65
N VAL A 185 5.21 -9.20 -10.77
CA VAL A 185 4.31 -9.18 -9.62
C VAL A 185 4.37 -10.50 -8.87
N MET A 186 4.35 -11.64 -9.57
CA MET A 186 4.44 -12.97 -8.96
C MET A 186 5.72 -13.16 -8.13
N ARG A 187 6.88 -12.75 -8.66
CA ARG A 187 8.15 -12.83 -7.91
C ARG A 187 8.10 -12.00 -6.64
N VAL A 188 7.59 -10.78 -6.71
CA VAL A 188 7.41 -9.92 -5.52
C VAL A 188 6.51 -10.64 -4.52
N THR A 189 5.34 -11.14 -4.93
CA THR A 189 4.42 -11.87 -4.06
C THR A 189 5.07 -13.09 -3.40
N TRP A 190 5.76 -13.93 -4.17
CA TRP A 190 6.37 -15.16 -3.65
C TRP A 190 7.57 -14.92 -2.73
N ILE A 191 8.24 -13.78 -2.84
CA ILE A 191 9.32 -13.40 -1.92
C ILE A 191 8.73 -12.70 -0.69
N SER A 192 7.84 -11.73 -0.89
CA SER A 192 7.34 -10.90 0.20
C SER A 192 6.39 -11.66 1.12
N SER A 193 5.51 -12.50 0.57
CA SER A 193 4.51 -13.25 1.33
C SER A 193 5.11 -14.12 2.45
N PRO A 194 6.05 -15.06 2.16
CA PRO A 194 6.64 -15.88 3.22
C PRO A 194 7.49 -15.08 4.19
N LEU A 195 8.21 -14.05 3.72
CA LEU A 195 9.03 -13.20 4.59
C LEU A 195 8.16 -12.43 5.60
N CYS A 196 7.07 -11.84 5.14
CA CYS A 196 6.13 -11.13 5.99
C CYS A 196 5.42 -12.08 6.95
N LEU A 197 5.04 -13.27 6.48
CA LEU A 197 4.41 -14.28 7.31
C LEU A 197 5.35 -14.76 8.43
N ALA A 198 6.61 -15.06 8.11
CA ALA A 198 7.61 -15.47 9.10
C ALA A 198 7.86 -14.38 10.15
N PHE A 199 7.90 -13.11 9.73
CA PHE A 199 8.00 -11.98 10.65
C PHE A 199 6.78 -11.88 11.56
N ALA A 200 5.57 -11.94 10.99
CA ALA A 200 4.33 -11.87 11.75
C ALA A 200 4.23 -12.99 12.79
N GLN A 201 4.55 -14.23 12.40
CA GLN A 201 4.54 -15.38 13.31
C GLN A 201 5.55 -15.27 14.46
N LYS A 202 6.71 -14.64 14.22
CA LYS A 202 7.76 -14.54 15.24
C LYS A 202 7.55 -13.39 16.21
N PHE A 203 6.97 -12.28 15.75
CA PHE A 203 7.00 -11.01 16.48
C PHE A 203 5.62 -10.40 16.80
N LEU A 204 4.54 -10.88 16.18
CA LEU A 204 3.22 -10.27 16.29
C LEU A 204 2.17 -11.26 16.80
N ALA A 205 1.25 -10.77 17.65
CA ALA A 205 0.04 -11.50 17.99
C ALA A 205 -0.89 -11.63 16.77
N ASP A 206 -1.62 -12.74 16.67
CA ASP A 206 -2.44 -13.11 15.50
C ASP A 206 -3.43 -12.01 15.06
N GLN A 207 -4.05 -11.31 16.02
CA GLN A 207 -4.95 -10.18 15.78
C GLN A 207 -4.29 -8.98 15.06
N LEU A 208 -2.96 -8.85 15.14
CA LEU A 208 -2.20 -7.77 14.51
C LEU A 208 -1.70 -8.13 13.11
N TRP A 209 -1.83 -9.39 12.69
CA TRP A 209 -1.29 -9.83 11.40
C TRP A 209 -1.95 -9.11 10.23
N LEU A 210 -3.27 -8.94 10.24
CA LEU A 210 -3.99 -8.26 9.16
C LEU A 210 -3.61 -6.76 9.05
N PRO A 211 -3.62 -5.95 10.13
CA PRO A 211 -3.09 -4.59 10.08
C PRO A 211 -1.63 -4.53 9.57
N PHE A 212 -0.78 -5.45 10.02
CA PHE A 212 0.62 -5.53 9.59
C PHE A 212 0.73 -5.82 8.08
N PHE A 213 0.01 -6.82 7.56
CA PHE A 213 0.04 -7.13 6.13
C PHE A 213 -0.50 -5.98 5.28
N ASN A 214 -1.51 -5.26 5.75
CA ASN A 214 -2.01 -4.05 5.09
C ASN A 214 -0.93 -2.96 5.03
N LEU A 215 -0.20 -2.74 6.12
CA LEU A 215 0.90 -1.77 6.17
C LEU A 215 2.03 -2.14 5.20
N VAL A 216 2.48 -3.40 5.22
CA VAL A 216 3.55 -3.85 4.32
C VAL A 216 3.11 -3.76 2.85
N SER A 217 1.90 -4.22 2.55
CA SER A 217 1.31 -4.11 1.20
C SER A 217 1.19 -2.65 0.76
N PHE A 218 0.83 -1.75 1.69
CA PHE A 218 0.77 -0.32 1.45
C PHE A 218 2.13 0.23 1.01
N VAL A 219 3.19 -0.06 1.78
CA VAL A 219 4.57 0.40 1.50
C VAL A 219 5.09 -0.15 0.18
N ILE A 220 5.00 -1.47 -0.02
CA ILE A 220 5.48 -2.14 -1.24
C ILE A 220 4.72 -1.61 -2.46
N GLY A 221 3.39 -1.53 -2.38
CA GLY A 221 2.57 -1.05 -3.50
C GLY A 221 2.81 0.43 -3.81
N THR A 222 3.02 1.29 -2.81
CA THR A 222 3.39 2.69 -3.03
C THR A 222 4.73 2.80 -3.75
N TYR A 223 5.73 2.03 -3.30
CA TYR A 223 7.04 1.99 -3.94
C TYR A 223 6.94 1.53 -5.40
N ILE A 224 6.26 0.41 -5.67
CA ILE A 224 6.08 -0.15 -7.02
C ILE A 224 5.32 0.82 -7.93
N ASN A 225 4.26 1.46 -7.43
CA ASN A 225 3.50 2.44 -8.20
C ASN A 225 4.35 3.68 -8.53
N THR A 226 5.14 4.15 -7.57
CA THR A 226 6.05 5.29 -7.75
C THR A 226 7.09 5.01 -8.82
N ILE A 227 7.80 3.87 -8.74
CA ILE A 227 8.83 3.53 -9.73
C ILE A 227 8.22 3.32 -11.13
N THR A 228 7.02 2.76 -11.21
CA THR A 228 6.33 2.50 -12.47
C THR A 228 5.92 3.82 -13.13
N LYS A 229 5.37 4.76 -12.35
CA LYS A 229 5.05 6.12 -12.83
C LYS A 229 6.30 6.87 -13.30
N LYS A 230 7.37 6.86 -12.50
CA LYS A 230 8.65 7.50 -12.87
C LYS A 230 9.20 6.96 -14.19
N LYS A 231 9.23 5.63 -14.37
CA LYS A 231 9.67 5.00 -15.63
C LYS A 231 8.79 5.39 -16.81
N ARG A 232 7.48 5.45 -16.62
CA ARG A 232 6.54 5.89 -17.66
C ARG A 232 6.79 7.35 -18.06
N LEU A 233 6.92 8.25 -17.10
CA LEU A 233 7.17 9.67 -17.36
C LEU A 233 8.52 9.87 -18.07
N ALA A 234 9.57 9.12 -17.67
CA ALA A 234 10.86 9.15 -18.36
C ALA A 234 10.76 8.67 -19.81
N ALA A 235 10.01 7.59 -20.07
CA ALA A 235 9.78 7.09 -21.43
C ALA A 235 8.99 8.10 -22.29
N LEU A 236 7.99 8.76 -21.70
CA LEU A 236 7.25 9.82 -22.39
C LEU A 236 8.15 11.00 -22.71
N ARG A 237 9.00 11.46 -21.78
CA ARG A 237 9.99 12.52 -22.04
C ARG A 237 10.94 12.13 -23.17
N LYS A 238 11.47 10.91 -23.15
CA LYS A 238 12.37 10.43 -24.20
C LYS A 238 11.71 10.42 -25.59
N LYS A 239 10.43 10.08 -25.70
CA LYS A 239 9.67 10.17 -26.97
C LYS A 239 9.46 11.62 -27.42
N HIS A 240 9.06 12.51 -26.51
CA HIS A 240 8.79 13.91 -26.86
C HIS A 240 10.06 14.71 -27.22
N PHE A 241 11.20 14.38 -26.61
CA PHE A 241 12.47 15.11 -26.82
C PHE A 241 13.51 14.35 -27.67
N GLY A 242 13.28 13.06 -27.95
CA GLY A 242 14.22 12.20 -28.70
C GLY A 242 13.84 11.95 -30.16
N ASP A 243 12.60 12.21 -30.57
CA ASP A 243 12.16 11.98 -31.95
C ASP A 243 12.31 13.25 -32.81
N GLY A 244 13.54 13.52 -33.23
CA GLY A 244 13.84 14.27 -34.45
C GLY A 244 13.75 13.40 -35.73
N ARG A 245 13.48 12.09 -35.60
CA ARG A 245 13.30 11.18 -36.74
C ARG A 245 12.32 10.04 -36.41
N GLY A 246 11.10 10.18 -36.91
CA GLY A 246 10.27 9.09 -37.45
C GLY A 246 9.65 8.09 -36.47
N GLY A 247 8.31 8.01 -36.48
CA GLY A 247 7.60 6.77 -36.17
C GLY A 247 6.45 6.90 -35.17
N SER A 248 5.26 7.22 -35.69
CA SER A 248 3.99 7.02 -35.00
C SER A 248 3.88 5.58 -34.46
N SER A 249 3.80 5.44 -33.14
CA SER A 249 3.31 4.22 -32.48
C SER A 249 2.60 4.58 -31.18
N GLY A 250 1.27 4.58 -31.28
CA GLY A 250 0.34 4.94 -30.22
C GLY A 250 0.46 4.05 -28.99
N VAL A 251 0.92 4.62 -27.89
CA VAL A 251 0.69 4.09 -26.54
C VAL A 251 0.48 5.26 -25.58
N GLY A 252 -0.75 5.40 -25.09
CA GLY A 252 -1.10 6.23 -23.94
C GLY A 252 -1.51 7.65 -24.28
N ARG A 253 -2.77 7.97 -24.01
CA ARG A 253 -3.43 9.25 -24.33
C ARG A 253 -2.65 10.47 -23.76
N PRO A 254 -2.46 11.55 -24.56
CA PRO A 254 -2.01 12.87 -24.12
C PRO A 254 -3.03 13.62 -23.24
N ASP A 255 -4.27 13.12 -23.17
CA ASP A 255 -5.42 13.86 -22.63
C ASP A 255 -5.47 14.06 -21.11
N ASP A 256 -4.44 13.67 -20.36
CA ASP A 256 -4.31 14.01 -18.92
C ASP A 256 -3.11 14.92 -18.63
N TYR A 257 -2.32 15.27 -19.65
CA TYR A 257 -1.08 16.04 -19.48
C TYR A 257 -1.12 17.32 -20.29
N PRO A 258 -0.78 18.47 -19.69
CA PRO A 258 -0.48 19.65 -20.49
C PRO A 258 0.79 19.37 -21.32
N PRO A 259 0.97 20.02 -22.49
CA PRO A 259 2.26 20.02 -23.17
C PRO A 259 3.33 20.43 -22.15
N MET A 260 4.40 19.64 -22.00
CA MET A 260 5.47 19.98 -21.06
C MET A 260 6.03 21.34 -21.48
N GLY A 261 5.78 22.36 -20.66
CA GLY A 261 6.24 23.71 -20.90
C GLY A 261 7.77 23.80 -20.92
N PRO A 262 8.30 24.99 -21.29
CA PRO A 262 9.75 25.21 -21.38
C PRO A 262 10.43 24.88 -20.05
N ASN A 263 11.64 24.33 -20.16
CA ASN A 263 12.43 23.86 -19.02
C ASN A 263 12.61 24.98 -17.97
N PRO A 264 12.62 24.68 -16.65
CA PRO A 264 13.15 25.61 -15.68
C PRO A 264 14.64 25.83 -15.98
N PRO A 265 15.14 27.08 -15.96
CA PRO A 265 16.57 27.33 -16.05
C PRO A 265 17.24 26.69 -14.82
N TYR A 266 18.29 25.91 -15.09
CA TYR A 266 19.19 25.41 -14.05
C TYR A 266 19.99 26.55 -13.43
#